data_AF-A0A961IU55-F1
#
_entry.id   AF-A0A961IU55-F1
#
_cell.length_a   1.000
_cell.length_b   1.000
_cell.length_c   1.000
_cell.angle_alpha   90.00
_cell.angle_beta   90.00
_cell.angle_gamma   90.00
#
_symmetry.space_group_name_H-M   'P 1'
#
loop_
_entity.id
_entity.type
_entity.pdbx_description
1 polymer ?
#
loop_
_entity_poly.entity_id
_entity_poly.type
_entity_poly.pdbx_seq_one_letter_code
_entity_poly.pdbx_strand_id
1 'polypeptide(L)'
;MVARSVLPLALSSLAALLALGLSLSGLAWPDQYQPMTPARLMPGTLSQDVVSLAAALGLLGLSRPLSQPGAARLWLVWLGLLGYLAYAYGLYAFETVVNPLYLGYVAVFGLALW
;
A
#
# COMPACT_ATOMS: atom_id res chain seq x y z
N MET A 1 19.77 22.66 6.86
CA MET A 1 19.27 21.45 7.54
C MET A 1 17.79 21.34 7.16
N VAL A 2 17.42 20.42 6.26
CA VAL A 2 16.02 20.29 5.82
C VAL A 2 15.20 19.77 7.00
N ALA A 3 14.22 20.54 7.46
CA ALA A 3 13.29 20.09 8.49
C ALA A 3 12.57 18.85 7.96
N ARG A 4 12.70 17.73 8.66
CA ARG A 4 12.05 16.48 8.25
C ARG A 4 10.61 16.56 8.66
N SER A 5 9.71 16.61 7.68
CA SER A 5 8.29 16.64 7.93
C SER A 5 7.88 15.29 8.54
N VAL A 6 7.38 15.33 9.77
CA VAL A 6 6.85 14.16 10.48
C VAL A 6 5.56 13.68 9.80
N LEU A 7 4.84 14.59 9.14
CA LEU A 7 3.54 14.33 8.53
C LEU A 7 3.60 13.27 7.39
N PRO A 8 4.43 13.38 6.34
CA PRO A 8 4.49 12.35 5.29
C PRO A 8 4.91 10.98 5.83
N LEU A 9 5.82 10.93 6.80
CA LEU A 9 6.22 9.67 7.43
C LEU A 9 5.08 9.05 8.25
N ALA A 10 4.29 9.87 8.96
CA ALA A 10 3.13 9.40 9.70
C ALA A 10 2.01 8.91 8.76
N LEU A 11 1.69 9.67 7.71
CA LEU A 11 0.66 9.31 6.73
C LEU A 11 1.04 8.06 5.93
N SER A 12 2.29 7.96 5.48
CA SER A 12 2.81 6.74 4.82
C SER A 12 2.83 5.52 5.74
N SER A 13 3.10 5.71 7.04
CA SER A 13 3.00 4.61 8.01
C SER A 13 1.55 4.15 8.20
N LEU A 14 0.59 5.09 8.24
CA LEU A 14 -0.83 4.76 8.28
C LEU A 14 -1.29 4.04 7.00
N ALA A 15 -0.85 4.52 5.83
CA ALA A 15 -1.10 3.86 4.55
C ALA A 15 -0.58 2.42 4.56
N ALA A 16 0.64 2.20 5.06
CA ALA A 16 1.24 0.89 5.16
C ALA A 16 0.50 -0.04 6.13
N LEU A 17 0.05 0.45 7.29
CA LEU A 17 -0.73 -0.35 8.23
C LEU A 17 -2.08 -0.79 7.63
N LEU A 18 -2.77 0.12 6.95
CA LEU A 18 -4.02 -0.19 6.26
C LEU A 18 -3.77 -1.18 5.11
N ALA A 19 -2.75 -0.94 4.28
CA ALA A 19 -2.39 -1.83 3.18
C ALA A 19 -2.08 -3.25 3.67
N LEU A 20 -1.32 -3.36 4.76
CA LEU A 20 -1.00 -4.64 5.39
C LEU A 20 -2.26 -5.39 5.83
N GLY A 21 -3.20 -4.72 6.49
CA GLY A 21 -4.47 -5.32 6.90
C GLY A 21 -5.33 -5.76 5.71
N LEU A 22 -5.44 -4.93 4.68
CA LEU A 22 -6.24 -5.19 3.49
C LEU A 22 -5.66 -6.33 2.64
N SER A 23 -4.35 -6.38 2.45
CA SER A 23 -3.72 -7.47 1.71
C SER A 23 -3.74 -8.78 2.49
N LEU A 24 -3.61 -8.75 3.82
CA LEU A 24 -3.82 -9.95 4.64
C LEU A 24 -5.25 -10.47 4.54
N SER A 25 -6.26 -9.60 4.58
CA SER A 25 -7.65 -10.03 4.41
C SER A 25 -7.92 -10.52 2.99
N GLY A 26 -7.32 -9.89 1.98
CA GLY A 26 -7.31 -10.33 0.57
C GLY A 26 -6.84 -11.78 0.41
N LEU A 27 -5.67 -12.08 0.98
CA LEU A 27 -5.08 -13.42 0.93
C LEU A 27 -5.79 -14.45 1.81
N ALA A 28 -6.32 -14.03 2.97
CA ALA A 28 -7.04 -14.92 3.89
C ALA A 28 -8.44 -15.31 3.37
N TRP A 29 -9.09 -14.41 2.63
CA TRP A 29 -10.41 -14.63 2.03
C TRP A 29 -10.46 -14.26 0.55
N PRO A 30 -9.81 -15.03 -0.35
CA PRO A 30 -9.75 -14.73 -1.79
C PRO A 30 -11.12 -14.66 -2.47
N ASP A 31 -12.14 -15.33 -1.92
CA ASP A 31 -13.48 -15.43 -2.49
C ASP A 31 -14.16 -14.07 -2.67
N GLN A 32 -13.74 -13.05 -1.91
CA GLN A 32 -14.25 -11.68 -2.04
C GLN A 32 -13.90 -11.00 -3.37
N TYR A 33 -12.92 -11.52 -4.11
CA TYR A 33 -12.56 -11.01 -5.43
C TYR A 33 -13.35 -11.67 -6.56
N GLN A 34 -13.84 -12.90 -6.36
CA GLN A 34 -14.46 -13.70 -7.42
C GLN A 34 -15.66 -13.04 -8.12
N PRO A 35 -16.55 -12.30 -7.42
CA PRO A 35 -17.70 -11.70 -8.09
C PRO A 35 -17.32 -10.58 -9.08
N MET A 36 -16.12 -10.00 -8.94
CA MET A 36 -15.65 -8.86 -9.74
C MET A 36 -14.39 -9.17 -10.56
N THR A 37 -13.71 -10.29 -10.27
CA THR A 37 -12.44 -10.68 -10.88
C THR A 37 -12.62 -11.98 -11.65
N PRO A 38 -12.46 -11.96 -12.98
CA PRO A 38 -12.45 -13.19 -13.78
C PRO A 38 -11.41 -14.20 -13.26
N ALA A 39 -11.75 -15.50 -13.26
CA ALA A 39 -10.89 -16.56 -12.74
C ALA A 39 -9.45 -16.52 -13.29
N ARG A 40 -9.27 -16.15 -14.57
CA ARG A 40 -7.94 -16.02 -15.21
C ARG A 40 -7.07 -14.90 -14.61
N LEU A 41 -7.68 -13.90 -13.98
CA LEU A 41 -6.99 -12.74 -13.38
C LEU A 41 -6.75 -12.93 -11.88
N MET A 42 -7.40 -13.91 -11.24
CA MET A 42 -7.24 -14.20 -9.81
C MET A 42 -5.77 -14.38 -9.36
N PRO A 43 -4.90 -15.09 -10.12
CA PRO A 43 -3.48 -15.16 -9.74
C PRO A 43 -2.81 -13.78 -9.70
N GLY A 44 -3.17 -12.88 -10.61
CA GLY A 44 -2.68 -11.51 -10.64
C GLY A 44 -3.15 -10.71 -9.43
N THR A 45 -4.44 -10.82 -9.09
CA THR A 45 -5.01 -10.16 -7.90
C THR A 45 -4.32 -10.59 -6.61
N LEU A 46 -4.13 -11.89 -6.40
CA LEU A 46 -3.44 -12.39 -5.20
C LEU A 46 -1.95 -12.05 -5.21
N SER A 47 -1.31 -12.05 -6.37
CA SER A 47 0.09 -11.61 -6.50
C SER A 47 0.24 -10.13 -6.10
N GLN A 48 -0.73 -9.29 -6.46
CA GLN A 48 -0.76 -7.88 -6.04
C GLN A 48 -0.84 -7.74 -4.52
N ASP A 49 -1.66 -8.54 -3.83
CA ASP A 49 -1.71 -8.52 -2.37
C ASP A 49 -0.40 -8.96 -1.72
N VAL A 50 0.27 -9.99 -2.26
CA VAL A 50 1.58 -10.43 -1.76
C VAL A 50 2.62 -9.32 -1.90
N VAL A 51 2.68 -8.63 -3.05
CA VAL A 51 3.61 -7.53 -3.26
C VAL A 51 3.23 -6.31 -2.39
N SER A 52 1.94 -6.05 -2.18
CA SER A 52 1.46 -4.98 -1.28
C SER A 52 1.82 -5.22 0.17
N LEU A 53 1.77 -6.47 0.63
CA LEU A 53 2.30 -6.87 1.94
C LEU A 53 3.79 -6.55 2.09
N ALA A 54 4.59 -6.93 1.08
CA ALA A 54 6.03 -6.65 1.09
C ALA A 54 6.31 -5.14 1.09
N ALA A 55 5.58 -4.36 0.28
CA ALA A 55 5.71 -2.91 0.22
C ALA A 55 5.32 -2.24 1.54
N ALA A 56 4.20 -2.66 2.15
CA ALA A 56 3.76 -2.17 3.45
C ALA A 56 4.79 -2.44 4.56
N LEU A 57 5.30 -3.67 4.65
CA LEU A 57 6.36 -4.02 5.61
C LEU A 57 7.63 -3.21 5.37
N GLY A 58 8.00 -2.99 4.11
CA GLY A 58 9.11 -2.12 3.73
C GLY A 58 8.93 -0.68 4.24
N LEU A 59 7.76 -0.07 4.01
CA LEU A 59 7.47 1.29 4.49
C LEU A 59 7.52 1.40 6.01
N LEU A 60 6.94 0.43 6.72
CA LEU A 60 7.00 0.38 8.18
C LEU A 60 8.44 0.26 8.69
N GLY A 61 9.27 -0.57 8.04
CA GLY A 61 10.68 -0.72 8.35
C GLY A 61 11.52 0.54 8.07
N LEU A 62 11.12 1.37 7.10
CA LEU A 62 11.81 2.59 6.73
C LEU A 62 11.50 3.80 7.62
N SER A 63 10.41 3.77 8.40
CA SER A 63 9.96 4.88 9.27
C SER A 63 11.07 5.39 10.21
N ARG A 64 11.75 4.47 10.91
CA ARG A 64 12.83 4.79 11.85
C ARG A 64 14.11 5.30 11.17
N PRO A 65 14.69 4.61 10.17
CA PRO A 65 15.93 5.08 9.55
C PRO A 65 15.76 6.38 8.76
N LEU A 66 14.60 6.64 8.15
CA LEU A 66 14.31 7.93 7.50
C LEU A 66 14.25 9.11 8.48
N SER A 67 13.97 8.82 9.76
CA SER A 67 14.02 9.80 10.84
C SER A 67 15.46 10.15 11.27
N GLN A 68 16.49 9.40 10.84
CA GLN A 68 17.91 9.65 11.18
C GLN A 68 18.73 10.38 10.08
N PRO A 69 19.65 11.30 10.43
CA PRO A 69 20.45 12.07 9.46
C PRO A 69 21.15 11.18 8.41
N GLY A 70 21.31 11.67 7.17
CA GLY A 70 22.05 10.96 6.11
C GLY A 70 21.25 9.93 5.28
N ALA A 71 19.96 9.75 5.54
CA ALA A 71 19.09 8.76 4.88
C ALA A 71 18.66 9.08 3.43
N ALA A 72 19.42 9.86 2.65
CA ALA A 72 19.00 10.35 1.33
C ALA A 72 18.61 9.21 0.35
N ARG A 73 19.35 8.11 0.35
CA ARG A 73 19.04 6.94 -0.51
C ARG A 73 17.76 6.21 -0.10
N LEU A 74 17.42 6.23 1.19
CA LEU A 74 16.22 5.56 1.69
C LEU A 74 14.95 6.30 1.29
N TRP A 75 15.02 7.62 1.07
CA TRP A 75 13.89 8.40 0.55
C TRP A 75 13.49 7.96 -0.86
N LEU A 76 14.44 7.51 -1.68
CA LEU A 76 14.12 6.94 -3.00
C LEU A 76 13.38 5.60 -2.89
N VAL A 77 13.80 4.75 -1.95
CA VAL A 77 13.11 3.48 -1.68
C VAL A 77 11.70 3.75 -1.15
N TRP A 78 11.56 4.65 -0.18
CA TRP A 78 10.28 5.08 0.36
C TRP A 78 9.33 5.62 -0.72
N LEU A 79 9.83 6.48 -1.59
CA LEU A 79 9.04 7.04 -2.69
C LEU A 79 8.60 5.95 -3.67
N GLY A 80 9.48 5.00 -3.99
CA GLY A 80 9.13 3.87 -4.85
C GLY A 80 8.06 2.97 -4.24
N LEU A 81 8.14 2.69 -2.94
CA LEU A 81 7.14 1.89 -2.23
C LEU A 81 5.78 2.61 -2.14
N LEU A 82 5.77 3.92 -1.88
CA LEU A 82 4.55 4.71 -1.94
C LEU A 82 3.96 4.79 -3.34
N GLY A 83 4.81 4.98 -4.36
CA GLY A 83 4.37 4.95 -5.76
C GLY A 83 3.74 3.61 -6.13
N TYR A 84 4.30 2.51 -5.62
CA TYR A 84 3.69 1.20 -5.76
C TYR A 84 2.33 1.11 -5.07
N LEU A 85 2.19 1.56 -3.81
CA LEU A 85 0.89 1.54 -3.11
C LEU A 85 -0.15 2.41 -3.84
N ALA A 86 0.25 3.60 -4.30
CA ALA A 86 -0.62 4.47 -5.08
C ALA A 86 -1.07 3.80 -6.39
N TYR A 87 -0.18 3.07 -7.07
CA TYR A 87 -0.53 2.31 -8.26
C TYR A 87 -1.49 1.15 -7.95
N ALA A 88 -1.13 0.27 -7.01
CA ALA A 88 -1.88 -0.94 -6.71
C ALA A 88 -3.28 -0.64 -6.14
N TYR A 89 -3.36 0.28 -5.17
CA TYR A 89 -4.64 0.68 -4.58
C TYR A 89 -5.40 1.68 -5.46
N GLY A 90 -4.72 2.40 -6.35
CA GLY A 90 -5.37 3.15 -7.42
C GLY A 90 -6.14 2.22 -8.36
N LEU A 91 -5.55 1.08 -8.74
CA LEU A 91 -6.23 0.06 -9.54
C LEU A 91 -7.52 -0.42 -8.84
N TYR A 92 -7.44 -0.78 -7.55
CA TYR A 92 -8.63 -1.18 -6.80
C TYR A 92 -9.66 -0.06 -6.57
N ALA A 93 -9.22 1.19 -6.46
CA ALA A 93 -10.11 2.33 -6.26
C ALA A 93 -10.87 2.72 -7.54
N PHE A 94 -10.27 2.54 -8.72
CA PHE A 94 -10.87 2.97 -9.99
C PHE A 94 -11.46 1.82 -10.83
N GLU A 95 -11.07 0.57 -10.61
CA GLU A 95 -11.67 -0.59 -11.28
C GLU A 95 -12.97 -1.07 -10.61
N THR A 96 -13.57 -2.14 -11.12
CA THR A 96 -14.83 -2.71 -10.65
C THR A 96 -14.70 -3.52 -9.35
N VAL A 97 -13.60 -3.40 -8.60
CA VAL A 97 -13.33 -4.17 -7.37
C VAL A 97 -14.08 -3.56 -6.18
N VAL A 98 -15.41 -3.54 -6.26
CA VAL A 98 -16.28 -3.00 -5.23
C VAL A 98 -16.69 -4.11 -4.26
N ASN A 99 -15.88 -4.33 -3.24
CA ASN A 99 -16.13 -5.32 -2.19
C ASN A 99 -16.15 -4.64 -0.80
N PRO A 100 -16.37 -5.36 0.32
CA PRO A 100 -16.43 -4.74 1.65
C PRO A 100 -15.18 -3.96 2.07
N LEU A 101 -14.03 -4.23 1.43
CA LEU A 101 -12.75 -3.56 1.70
C LEU A 101 -12.55 -2.29 0.85
N TYR A 102 -13.47 -1.97 -0.06
CA TYR A 102 -13.33 -0.91 -1.06
C TYR A 102 -12.94 0.45 -0.47
N LEU A 103 -13.59 0.90 0.61
CA LEU A 103 -13.24 2.16 1.26
C LEU A 103 -11.82 2.16 1.83
N GLY A 104 -11.32 1.00 2.25
CA GLY A 104 -9.93 0.81 2.66
C GLY A 104 -8.98 1.04 1.49
N TYR A 105 -9.31 0.57 0.29
CA TYR A 105 -8.49 0.81 -0.89
C TYR A 105 -8.38 2.30 -1.23
N VAL A 106 -9.51 3.01 -1.22
CA VAL A 106 -9.55 4.46 -1.46
C VAL A 106 -8.74 5.20 -0.39
N ALA A 107 -8.82 4.78 0.87
CA ALA A 107 -8.05 5.38 1.96
C ALA A 107 -6.53 5.18 1.76
N VAL A 108 -6.08 3.96 1.42
CA VAL A 108 -4.65 3.71 1.14
C VAL A 108 -4.18 4.53 -0.05
N PHE A 109 -4.95 4.56 -1.14
CA PHE A 109 -4.63 5.35 -2.32
C PHE A 109 -4.46 6.84 -1.98
N GLY A 110 -5.44 7.42 -1.26
CA GLY A 110 -5.38 8.83 -0.87
C GLY A 110 -4.21 9.14 0.06
N LEU A 111 -3.92 8.28 1.04
CA LEU A 111 -2.79 8.44 1.95
C LEU A 111 -1.44 8.27 1.25
N ALA A 112 -1.35 7.44 0.21
CA ALA A 112 -0.11 7.20 -0.51
C ALA A 112 0.32 8.38 -1.41
N LEU A 113 -0.59 9.33 -1.67
CA LEU A 113 -0.33 10.54 -2.47
C LEU A 113 0.10 11.76 -1.63
N TRP A 114 0.20 11.62 -0.31
CA TRP A 114 0.61 12.67 0.63
C TRP A 114 2.03 12.48 1.17
#